data_AF-A0A7J4RND3-F1
#
_entry.id   AF-A0A7J4RND3-F1
#
_cell.length_a   1.000
_cell.length_b   1.000
_cell.length_c   1.000
_cell.angle_alpha   90.00
_cell.angle_beta   90.00
_cell.angle_gamma   90.00
#
_symmetry.space_group_name_H-M   'P 1'
#
loop_
_entity.id
_entity.type
_entity.pdbx_description
1 polymer ?
#
loop_
_entity_poly.entity_id
_entity_poly.type
_entity_poly.pdbx_seq_one_letter_code
_entity_poly.pdbx_strand_id
1 'polypeptide(L)'
;SVAIHLGSALAFMISLIWLWIEIRRDEGDLPNWINFDPLVGLKWKKWIGLLSLSTLITLFSGVYVSTTPGANYGCGVGGVMESWPLCNGRFIQNIDDWELQSQIVHRWLVGIVGAMMALSSYKIWKECEHGQSGIVLRNWIWASSATYFGNALLGASYIISWESGSFSEYLSLAHLMVATVSFTILATAWLGVTIISSSGRAKVIVGT
;
A
#
# COMPACT_ATOMS: atom_id res chain seq x y z
N SER A 1 22.44 3.12 1.94
CA SER A 1 21.23 3.80 2.43
C SER A 1 20.10 2.77 2.55
N VAL A 2 19.33 2.80 3.65
CA VAL A 2 18.18 1.91 3.90
C VAL A 2 17.12 2.02 2.81
N ALA A 3 16.82 3.26 2.37
CA ALA A 3 15.85 3.52 1.31
C ALA A 3 16.24 2.87 -0.04
N ILE A 4 17.52 2.98 -0.44
CA ILE A 4 18.00 2.36 -1.69
C ILE A 4 17.93 0.84 -1.59
N HIS A 5 18.33 0.27 -0.47
CA HIS A 5 18.26 -1.19 -0.25
C HIS A 5 16.81 -1.67 -0.36
N LEU A 6 15.88 -1.05 0.37
CA LEU A 6 14.46 -1.35 0.30
C LEU A 6 13.89 -1.21 -1.11
N GLY A 7 14.18 -0.10 -1.80
CA GLY A 7 13.73 0.12 -3.17
C GLY A 7 14.23 -0.94 -4.15
N SER A 8 15.51 -1.30 -4.07
CA SER A 8 16.10 -2.35 -4.91
C SER A 8 15.51 -3.74 -4.62
N ALA A 9 15.26 -4.06 -3.35
CA ALA A 9 14.62 -5.31 -2.95
C ALA A 9 13.17 -5.41 -3.43
N LEU A 10 12.39 -4.32 -3.30
CA LEU A 10 11.01 -4.26 -3.81
C LEU A 10 10.96 -4.41 -5.34
N ALA A 11 11.85 -3.71 -6.05
CA ALA A 11 11.94 -3.82 -7.51
C ALA A 11 12.26 -5.27 -7.93
N PHE A 12 13.26 -5.88 -7.30
CA PHE A 12 13.62 -7.28 -7.56
C PHE A 12 12.45 -8.24 -7.28
N MET A 13 11.76 -8.07 -6.15
CA MET A 13 10.60 -8.88 -5.79
C MET A 13 9.47 -8.75 -6.82
N ILE A 14 9.15 -7.54 -7.25
CA ILE A 14 8.12 -7.30 -8.27
C ILE A 14 8.54 -7.90 -9.62
N SER A 15 9.82 -7.84 -9.98
CA SER A 15 10.32 -8.49 -11.21
C SER A 15 10.17 -10.01 -11.17
N LEU A 16 10.45 -10.65 -10.03
CA LEU A 16 10.26 -12.10 -9.87
C LEU A 16 8.77 -12.49 -9.92
N ILE A 17 7.91 -11.71 -9.27
CA ILE A 17 6.46 -11.90 -9.33
C ILE A 17 5.97 -11.74 -10.78
N TRP A 18 6.41 -10.69 -11.47
CA TRP A 18 6.07 -10.46 -12.87
C TRP A 18 6.48 -11.64 -13.76
N LEU A 19 7.74 -12.08 -13.64
CA LEU A 19 8.26 -13.23 -14.39
C LEU A 19 7.45 -14.50 -14.11
N TRP A 20 7.12 -14.75 -12.85
CA TRP A 20 6.30 -15.92 -12.46
C TRP A 20 4.91 -15.86 -13.09
N ILE A 21 4.22 -14.71 -13.07
CA ILE A 21 2.89 -14.57 -13.68
C ILE A 21 2.95 -14.80 -15.19
N GLU A 22 3.97 -14.25 -15.87
CA GLU A 22 4.18 -14.43 -17.32
C GLU A 22 4.36 -15.91 -17.68
N ILE A 23 5.24 -16.63 -16.97
CA ILE A 23 5.45 -18.07 -17.20
C ILE A 23 4.16 -18.86 -17.02
N ARG A 24 3.43 -18.64 -15.91
CA ARG A 24 2.19 -19.37 -15.62
C ARG A 24 1.07 -19.05 -16.61
N ARG A 25 1.06 -17.82 -17.14
CA ARG A 25 0.14 -17.44 -18.23
C ARG A 25 0.46 -18.23 -19.50
N ASP A 26 1.73 -18.29 -19.89
CA ASP A 26 2.14 -18.94 -21.14
C ASP A 26 1.96 -20.47 -21.10
N GLU A 27 2.09 -21.07 -19.91
CA GLU A 27 1.73 -22.47 -19.66
C GLU A 27 0.20 -22.73 -19.63
N GLY A 28 -0.62 -21.67 -19.55
CA GLY A 28 -2.08 -21.79 -19.39
C GLY A 28 -2.53 -22.27 -18.01
N ASP A 29 -1.65 -22.24 -17.01
CA ASP A 29 -1.85 -22.78 -15.65
C ASP A 29 -1.87 -21.66 -14.60
N LEU A 30 -2.68 -20.61 -14.86
CA LEU A 30 -2.88 -19.51 -13.91
C LEU A 30 -3.77 -19.96 -12.75
N PRO A 31 -3.30 -19.84 -11.49
CA PRO A 31 -4.13 -20.13 -10.33
C PRO A 31 -5.42 -19.30 -10.30
N ASN A 32 -6.50 -19.87 -9.77
CA ASN A 32 -7.80 -19.19 -9.67
C ASN A 32 -7.76 -17.85 -8.91
N TRP A 33 -6.81 -17.69 -7.98
CA TRP A 33 -6.63 -16.47 -7.21
C TRP A 33 -5.90 -15.35 -7.95
N ILE A 34 -5.34 -15.61 -9.13
CA ILE A 34 -4.72 -14.59 -10.01
C ILE A 34 -5.40 -14.50 -11.38
N ASN A 35 -6.38 -15.35 -11.65
CA ASN A 35 -7.17 -15.32 -12.87
C ASN A 35 -8.20 -14.17 -12.81
N PHE A 36 -7.79 -12.98 -13.25
CA PHE A 36 -8.64 -11.79 -13.24
C PHE A 36 -9.59 -11.74 -14.43
N ASP A 37 -10.82 -11.26 -14.21
CA ASP A 37 -11.73 -10.92 -15.30
C ASP A 37 -11.14 -9.79 -16.16
N PRO A 38 -10.93 -9.98 -17.49
CA PRO A 38 -10.29 -9.00 -18.34
C PRO A 38 -11.03 -7.65 -18.43
N LEU A 39 -12.37 -7.66 -18.41
CA LEU A 39 -13.18 -6.45 -18.54
C LEU A 39 -13.10 -5.61 -17.27
N VAL A 40 -13.27 -6.25 -16.12
CA VAL A 40 -13.13 -5.58 -14.81
C VAL A 40 -11.68 -5.12 -14.61
N GLY A 41 -10.72 -5.96 -14.97
CA GLY A 41 -9.30 -5.63 -14.92
C GLY A 41 -8.97 -4.38 -15.72
N LEU A 42 -9.40 -4.28 -16.98
CA LEU A 42 -9.16 -3.10 -17.82
C LEU A 42 -9.72 -1.81 -17.20
N LYS A 43 -10.94 -1.88 -16.65
CA LYS A 43 -11.60 -0.76 -15.98
C LYS A 43 -10.80 -0.28 -14.76
N TRP A 44 -10.29 -1.21 -13.96
CA TRP A 44 -9.62 -0.91 -12.69
C TRP A 44 -8.10 -0.72 -12.82
N LYS A 45 -7.48 -1.14 -13.93
CA LYS A 45 -6.02 -1.13 -14.14
C LYS A 45 -5.33 0.18 -13.76
N LYS A 46 -5.82 1.30 -14.28
CA LYS A 46 -5.23 2.63 -14.00
C LYS A 46 -5.36 3.00 -12.53
N TRP A 47 -6.51 2.69 -11.93
CA TRP A 47 -6.80 3.04 -10.54
C TRP A 47 -5.99 2.20 -9.55
N ILE A 48 -5.86 0.89 -9.77
CA ILE A 48 -4.99 0.02 -8.94
C ILE A 48 -3.53 0.46 -9.07
N GLY A 49 -3.10 0.84 -10.28
CA GLY A 49 -1.75 1.36 -10.49
C GLY A 49 -1.49 2.64 -9.70
N LEU A 50 -2.45 3.56 -9.67
CA LEU A 50 -2.38 4.76 -8.83
C LEU A 50 -2.31 4.40 -7.34
N LEU A 51 -3.17 3.50 -6.84
CA LEU A 51 -3.12 3.07 -5.44
C LEU A 51 -1.79 2.40 -5.08
N SER A 52 -1.24 1.58 -5.98
CA SER A 52 0.07 0.93 -5.79
C SER A 52 1.20 1.95 -5.74
N LEU A 53 1.18 2.96 -6.61
CA LEU A 53 2.14 4.05 -6.56
C LEU A 53 1.99 4.88 -5.28
N SER A 54 0.77 5.21 -4.88
CA SER A 54 0.51 5.98 -3.67
C SER A 54 0.94 5.23 -2.39
N THR A 55 0.73 3.92 -2.33
CA THR A 55 1.24 3.09 -1.21
C THR A 55 2.76 3.03 -1.18
N LEU A 56 3.42 2.97 -2.33
CA LEU A 56 4.88 3.08 -2.42
C LEU A 56 5.39 4.43 -1.90
N ILE A 57 4.74 5.53 -2.28
CA ILE A 57 5.07 6.88 -1.80
C ILE A 57 4.92 6.97 -0.28
N THR A 58 3.83 6.42 0.28
CA THR A 58 3.64 6.40 1.75
C THR A 58 4.70 5.56 2.47
N LEU A 59 5.15 4.45 1.86
CA LEU A 59 6.19 3.59 2.41
C LEU A 59 7.53 4.33 2.46
N PHE A 60 7.93 5.00 1.37
CA PHE A 60 9.17 5.77 1.34
C PHE A 60 9.13 7.01 2.23
N SER A 61 7.98 7.68 2.37
CA SER A 61 7.84 8.79 3.32
C SER A 61 7.98 8.30 4.77
N GLY A 62 7.49 7.10 5.09
CA GLY A 62 7.69 6.47 6.40
C GLY A 62 9.17 6.15 6.67
N VAL A 63 9.87 5.60 5.66
CA VAL A 63 11.33 5.38 5.75
C VAL A 63 12.06 6.70 6.00
N TYR A 64 11.73 7.75 5.27
CA TYR A 64 12.30 9.08 5.47
C TYR A 64 12.14 9.55 6.92
N VAL A 65 10.91 9.54 7.46
CA VAL A 65 10.63 9.89 8.87
C VAL A 65 11.46 9.05 9.84
N SER A 66 11.61 7.75 9.58
CA SER A 66 12.36 6.84 10.46
C SER A 66 13.87 7.07 10.45
N THR A 67 14.43 7.50 9.31
CA THR A 67 15.88 7.65 9.11
C THR A 67 16.38 9.08 9.30
N THR A 68 15.48 10.05 9.37
CA THR A 68 15.81 11.45 9.62
C THR A 68 15.89 11.71 11.14
N PRO A 69 17.06 12.13 11.67
CA PRO A 69 17.20 12.45 13.08
C PRO A 69 16.19 13.52 13.52
N GLY A 70 15.48 13.28 14.62
CA GLY A 70 14.49 14.25 15.13
C GLY A 70 13.07 14.11 14.55
N ALA A 71 12.92 13.58 13.33
CA ALA A 71 11.62 13.55 12.65
C ALA A 71 10.59 12.61 13.32
N ASN A 72 11.03 11.50 13.92
CA ASN A 72 10.13 10.51 14.56
C ASN A 72 9.35 11.06 15.76
N TYR A 73 9.84 12.13 16.41
CA TYR A 73 9.20 12.76 17.57
C TYR A 73 8.52 14.10 17.22
N GLY A 74 8.46 14.47 15.93
CA GLY A 74 7.97 15.78 15.47
C GLY A 74 6.52 16.09 15.87
N CYS A 75 5.70 15.06 16.08
CA CYS A 75 4.32 15.17 16.55
C CYS A 75 4.12 14.93 18.06
N GLY A 76 5.20 14.93 18.83
CA GLY A 76 5.17 14.70 20.26
C GLY A 76 5.17 13.21 20.62
N VAL A 77 5.61 12.95 21.85
CA VAL A 77 5.65 11.63 22.49
C VAL A 77 4.92 11.60 23.84
N GLY A 78 4.34 12.74 24.25
CA GLY A 78 3.58 12.86 25.48
C GLY A 78 2.13 12.49 25.23
N GLY A 79 1.62 11.46 25.94
CA GLY A 79 0.20 11.09 25.94
C GLY A 79 -0.31 10.44 24.65
N VAL A 80 -1.15 9.40 24.80
CA VAL A 80 -1.73 8.65 23.67
C VAL A 80 -2.42 9.58 22.68
N MET A 81 -3.40 10.37 23.14
CA MET A 81 -4.23 11.21 22.26
C MET A 81 -3.50 12.44 21.71
N GLU A 82 -2.56 13.01 22.48
CA GLU A 82 -1.78 14.19 22.08
C GLU A 82 -0.76 13.88 20.98
N SER A 83 -0.22 12.65 21.01
CA SER A 83 0.76 12.14 20.06
C SER A 83 0.14 11.39 18.89
N TRP A 84 -1.04 10.78 19.05
CA TRP A 84 -1.82 10.15 17.98
C TRP A 84 -3.30 9.97 18.36
N PRO A 85 -4.29 10.44 17.57
CA PRO A 85 -4.17 10.91 16.19
C PRO A 85 -3.73 12.37 16.05
N LEU A 86 -3.70 13.13 17.14
CA LEU A 86 -3.23 14.51 17.13
C LEU A 86 -1.70 14.57 16.96
N CYS A 87 -1.21 15.74 16.59
CA CYS A 87 0.21 16.06 16.49
C CYS A 87 0.45 17.27 17.40
N ASN A 88 1.10 17.05 18.54
CA ASN A 88 1.22 18.02 19.64
C ASN A 88 -0.14 18.64 20.01
N GLY A 89 -1.17 17.80 20.17
CA GLY A 89 -2.53 18.22 20.56
C GLY A 89 -3.36 18.92 19.47
N ARG A 90 -2.85 19.04 18.22
CA ARG A 90 -3.60 19.64 17.08
C ARG A 90 -3.63 18.69 15.89
N PHE A 91 -4.71 18.73 15.09
CA PHE A 91 -4.83 17.94 13.86
C PHE A 91 -4.02 18.53 12.68
N ILE A 92 -3.89 19.86 12.64
CA ILE A 92 -3.15 20.60 11.62
C ILE A 92 -2.21 21.54 12.35
N GLN A 93 -0.92 21.42 12.06
CA GLN A 93 0.13 22.31 12.55
C GLN A 93 0.71 23.06 11.35
N ASN A 94 1.17 24.30 11.56
CA ASN A 94 1.94 24.98 10.53
C ASN A 94 3.28 24.25 10.35
N ILE A 95 3.69 24.10 9.08
CA ILE A 95 4.96 23.47 8.74
C ILE A 95 6.01 24.57 8.61
N ASP A 96 6.81 24.72 9.65
CA ASP A 96 7.93 25.65 9.72
C ASP A 96 9.24 24.96 9.28
N ASP A 97 9.36 23.65 9.54
CA ASP A 97 10.50 22.81 9.14
C ASP A 97 10.00 21.51 8.49
N TRP A 98 10.15 21.42 7.18
CA TRP A 98 9.69 20.26 6.39
C TRP A 98 10.43 18.96 6.71
N GLU A 99 11.66 19.02 7.21
CA GLU A 99 12.45 17.84 7.56
C GLU A 99 12.01 17.29 8.91
N LEU A 100 12.01 18.15 9.94
CA LEU A 100 11.64 17.75 11.31
C LEU A 100 10.15 17.48 11.48
N GLN A 101 9.29 18.12 10.69
CA GLN A 101 7.84 17.91 10.72
C GLN A 101 7.35 16.93 9.63
N SER A 102 8.24 16.19 8.99
CA SER A 102 7.86 15.17 7.99
C SER A 102 6.91 14.09 8.52
N GLN A 103 6.86 13.88 9.84
CA GLN A 103 5.93 12.95 10.48
C GLN A 103 4.45 13.32 10.25
N ILE A 104 4.08 14.61 10.29
CA ILE A 104 2.68 15.02 10.02
C ILE A 104 2.33 14.83 8.55
N VAL A 105 3.29 15.07 7.65
CA VAL A 105 3.13 14.85 6.21
C VAL A 105 2.90 13.37 5.92
N HIS A 106 3.69 12.48 6.52
CA HIS A 106 3.48 11.03 6.40
C HIS A 106 2.08 10.62 6.88
N ARG A 107 1.60 11.15 8.02
CA ARG A 107 0.24 10.89 8.54
C ARG A 107 -0.85 11.33 7.57
N TRP A 108 -0.70 12.50 6.94
CA TRP A 108 -1.65 12.99 5.93
C TRP A 108 -1.66 12.09 4.68
N LEU A 109 -0.49 11.70 4.18
CA LEU A 109 -0.38 10.76 3.07
C LEU A 109 -1.07 9.44 3.41
N VAL A 110 -0.84 8.91 4.62
CA VAL A 110 -1.48 7.67 5.09
C VAL A 110 -3.00 7.82 5.17
N GLY A 111 -3.49 8.95 5.68
CA GLY A 111 -4.92 9.23 5.75
C GLY A 111 -5.60 9.31 4.38
N ILE A 112 -4.98 10.02 3.43
CA ILE A 112 -5.50 10.16 2.06
C ILE A 112 -5.53 8.80 1.36
N VAL A 113 -4.43 8.04 1.42
CA VAL A 113 -4.36 6.71 0.77
C VAL A 113 -5.29 5.72 1.46
N GLY A 114 -5.43 5.77 2.79
CA GLY A 114 -6.41 4.98 3.53
C GLY A 114 -7.85 5.27 3.08
N ALA A 115 -8.22 6.54 2.88
CA ALA A 115 -9.52 6.90 2.34
C ALA A 115 -9.72 6.36 0.91
N MET A 116 -8.70 6.48 0.05
CA MET A 116 -8.73 5.91 -1.30
C MET A 116 -8.91 4.37 -1.26
N MET A 117 -8.25 3.67 -0.35
CA MET A 117 -8.38 2.22 -0.14
C MET A 117 -9.78 1.83 0.32
N ALA A 118 -10.35 2.54 1.29
CA ALA A 118 -11.71 2.30 1.77
C ALA A 118 -12.75 2.51 0.66
N LEU A 119 -12.64 3.61 -0.08
CA LEU A 119 -13.52 3.91 -1.22
C LEU A 119 -13.39 2.85 -2.32
N SER A 120 -12.17 2.39 -2.60
CA SER A 120 -11.91 1.34 -3.59
C SER A 120 -12.53 0.01 -3.16
N SER A 121 -12.35 -0.37 -1.90
CA SER A 121 -12.93 -1.57 -1.29
C SER A 121 -14.46 -1.56 -1.33
N TYR A 122 -15.08 -0.41 -1.07
CA TYR A 122 -16.52 -0.23 -1.17
C TYR A 122 -17.02 -0.32 -2.62
N LYS A 123 -16.37 0.39 -3.55
CA LYS A 123 -16.75 0.40 -4.97
C LYS A 123 -16.66 -0.99 -5.60
N ILE A 124 -15.55 -1.71 -5.41
CA ILE A 124 -15.40 -3.06 -5.98
C ILE A 124 -16.38 -4.05 -5.36
N TRP A 125 -16.72 -3.90 -4.07
CA TRP A 125 -17.75 -4.71 -3.43
C TRP A 125 -19.12 -4.52 -4.09
N LYS A 126 -19.52 -3.28 -4.35
CA LYS A 126 -20.78 -2.95 -5.03
C LYS A 126 -20.84 -3.44 -6.47
N GLU A 127 -19.72 -3.44 -7.17
CA GLU A 127 -19.62 -3.99 -8.53
C GLU A 127 -19.79 -5.52 -8.53
N CYS A 128 -19.26 -6.23 -7.52
CA CYS A 128 -19.43 -7.68 -7.36
C CYS A 128 -20.79 -8.09 -6.76
N GLU A 129 -21.62 -7.16 -6.27
CA GLU A 129 -22.93 -7.47 -5.70
C GLU A 129 -23.92 -7.92 -6.80
N HIS A 130 -23.74 -7.42 -8.03
CA HIS A 130 -24.62 -7.69 -9.17
C HIS A 130 -24.13 -8.83 -10.09
N GLY A 131 -23.04 -9.53 -9.72
CA GLY A 131 -22.49 -10.66 -10.47
C GLY A 131 -21.18 -11.19 -9.89
N GLN A 132 -20.79 -12.42 -10.25
CA GLN A 132 -19.57 -13.07 -9.74
C GLN A 132 -18.27 -12.53 -10.38
N SER A 133 -18.37 -11.66 -11.40
CA SER A 133 -17.22 -11.05 -12.05
C SER A 133 -16.49 -10.09 -11.10
N GLY A 134 -15.15 -10.15 -11.09
CA GLY A 134 -14.31 -9.27 -10.27
C GLY A 134 -14.06 -9.70 -8.82
N ILE A 135 -14.59 -10.85 -8.36
CA ILE A 135 -14.37 -11.34 -6.98
C ILE A 135 -12.88 -11.50 -6.66
N VAL A 136 -12.10 -12.01 -7.61
CA VAL A 136 -10.64 -12.16 -7.44
C VAL A 136 -10.00 -10.81 -7.16
N LEU A 137 -10.30 -9.80 -7.99
CA LEU A 137 -9.77 -8.45 -7.81
C LEU A 137 -10.24 -7.80 -6.50
N ARG A 138 -11.50 -7.99 -6.11
CA ARG A 138 -12.03 -7.54 -4.81
C ARG A 138 -11.19 -8.11 -3.67
N ASN A 139 -10.91 -9.42 -3.69
CA ASN A 139 -10.16 -10.07 -2.62
C ASN A 139 -8.74 -9.49 -2.51
N TRP A 140 -8.08 -9.20 -3.62
CA TRP A 140 -6.77 -8.52 -3.62
C TRP A 140 -6.83 -7.10 -3.04
N ILE A 141 -7.82 -6.30 -3.44
CA ILE A 141 -8.02 -4.93 -2.92
C ILE A 141 -8.31 -4.99 -1.40
N TRP A 142 -9.15 -5.92 -0.96
CA TRP A 142 -9.47 -6.11 0.45
C TRP A 142 -8.26 -6.61 1.26
N ALA A 143 -7.48 -7.54 0.74
CA ALA A 143 -6.27 -8.01 1.40
C ALA A 143 -5.23 -6.88 1.56
N SER A 144 -5.02 -6.08 0.52
CA SER A 144 -4.14 -4.91 0.59
C SER A 144 -4.68 -3.85 1.57
N SER A 145 -5.99 -3.60 1.55
CA SER A 145 -6.64 -2.65 2.47
C SER A 145 -6.56 -3.11 3.92
N ALA A 146 -6.81 -4.39 4.20
CA ALA A 146 -6.73 -4.95 5.54
C ALA A 146 -5.31 -4.87 6.11
N THR A 147 -4.31 -5.22 5.31
CA THR A 147 -2.89 -5.06 5.70
C THR A 147 -2.52 -3.58 5.84
N TYR A 148 -3.05 -2.68 5.00
CA TYR A 148 -2.82 -1.24 5.11
C TYR A 148 -3.36 -0.64 6.41
N PHE A 149 -4.62 -0.92 6.74
CA PHE A 149 -5.23 -0.43 7.98
C PHE A 149 -4.62 -1.09 9.21
N GLY A 150 -4.32 -2.39 9.15
CA GLY A 150 -3.53 -3.06 10.19
C GLY A 150 -2.17 -2.40 10.39
N ASN A 151 -1.51 -2.01 9.32
CA ASN A 151 -0.24 -1.28 9.38
C ASN A 151 -0.39 0.11 10.00
N ALA A 152 -1.46 0.84 9.69
CA ALA A 152 -1.74 2.13 10.31
C ALA A 152 -1.92 2.00 11.84
N LEU A 153 -2.57 0.93 12.31
CA LEU A 153 -2.67 0.61 13.73
C LEU A 153 -1.29 0.28 14.33
N LEU A 154 -0.45 -0.49 13.65
CA LEU A 154 0.93 -0.75 14.09
C LEU A 154 1.75 0.55 14.19
N GLY A 155 1.56 1.48 13.26
CA GLY A 155 2.21 2.80 13.29
C GLY A 155 1.74 3.63 14.49
N ALA A 156 0.45 3.59 14.81
CA ALA A 156 -0.09 4.22 16.02
C ALA A 156 0.51 3.60 17.28
N SER A 157 0.53 2.26 17.37
CA SER A 157 1.15 1.53 18.48
C SER A 157 2.64 1.83 18.62
N TYR A 158 3.37 1.96 17.50
CA TYR A 158 4.79 2.35 17.51
C TYR A 158 5.01 3.71 18.17
N ILE A 159 4.21 4.72 17.83
CA ILE A 159 4.30 6.05 18.47
C ILE A 159 3.95 5.99 19.97
N ILE A 160 2.93 5.21 20.33
CA ILE A 160 2.50 5.05 21.73
C ILE A 160 3.52 4.24 22.54
N SER A 161 4.34 3.40 21.90
CA SER A 161 5.36 2.58 22.57
C SER A 161 6.57 3.36 23.08
N TRP A 162 6.55 4.69 22.99
CA TRP A 162 7.62 5.51 23.53
C TRP A 162 7.74 5.33 25.04
N GLU A 163 8.85 4.74 25.46
CA GLU A 163 9.17 4.52 26.88
C GLU A 163 10.66 4.84 27.11
N SER A 164 10.97 5.58 28.18
CA SER A 164 12.34 5.82 28.65
C SER A 164 13.34 6.40 27.62
N GLY A 165 12.86 7.07 26.56
CA GLY A 165 13.72 7.73 25.57
C GLY A 165 13.92 6.96 24.25
N SER A 166 13.23 5.84 24.05
CA SER A 166 13.32 5.05 22.81
C SER A 166 11.97 4.48 22.37
N PHE A 167 11.81 4.25 21.06
CA PHE A 167 10.68 3.52 20.51
C PHE A 167 10.97 2.01 20.41
N SER A 168 9.92 1.19 20.37
CA SER A 168 10.06 -0.25 20.16
C SER A 168 10.57 -0.58 18.74
N GLU A 169 11.76 -1.18 18.68
CA GLU A 169 12.36 -1.66 17.42
C GLU A 169 11.50 -2.73 16.74
N TYR A 170 10.89 -3.64 17.53
CA TYR A 170 10.02 -4.68 17.01
C TYR A 170 8.78 -4.12 16.32
N LEU A 171 8.15 -3.08 16.89
CA LEU A 171 7.00 -2.42 16.28
C LEU A 171 7.41 -1.64 15.02
N SER A 172 8.57 -0.98 15.04
CA SER A 172 9.13 -0.30 13.86
C SER A 172 9.35 -1.29 12.70
N LEU A 173 9.98 -2.42 12.98
CA LEU A 173 10.21 -3.48 12.01
C LEU A 173 8.89 -4.07 11.49
N ALA A 174 7.96 -4.40 12.39
CA ALA A 174 6.66 -4.93 12.00
C ALA A 174 5.89 -3.94 11.12
N HIS A 175 5.90 -2.64 11.45
CA HIS A 175 5.28 -1.59 10.66
C HIS A 175 5.90 -1.51 9.25
N LEU A 176 7.23 -1.56 9.13
CA LEU A 176 7.89 -1.57 7.82
C LEU A 176 7.56 -2.83 6.99
N MET A 177 7.52 -4.00 7.64
CA MET A 177 7.21 -5.27 6.97
C MET A 177 5.77 -5.33 6.48
N VAL A 178 4.80 -4.95 7.31
CA VAL A 178 3.38 -4.97 6.93
C VAL A 178 3.08 -3.89 5.88
N ALA A 179 3.73 -2.71 5.94
CA ALA A 179 3.66 -1.71 4.88
C ALA A 179 4.11 -2.27 3.52
N THR A 180 5.28 -2.95 3.52
CA THR A 180 5.84 -3.62 2.35
C THR A 180 4.87 -4.67 1.80
N VAL A 181 4.27 -5.51 2.66
CA VAL A 181 3.27 -6.51 2.25
C VAL A 181 2.06 -5.84 1.59
N SER A 182 1.53 -4.78 2.17
CA SER A 182 0.37 -4.06 1.62
C SER A 182 0.64 -3.54 0.20
N PHE A 183 1.82 -2.94 -0.01
CA PHE A 183 2.28 -2.50 -1.32
C PHE A 183 2.46 -3.68 -2.31
N THR A 184 3.17 -4.74 -1.90
CA THR A 184 3.44 -5.90 -2.76
C THR A 184 2.15 -6.61 -3.18
N ILE A 185 1.17 -6.73 -2.30
CA ILE A 185 -0.15 -7.29 -2.63
C ILE A 185 -0.80 -6.50 -3.76
N LEU A 186 -0.80 -5.17 -3.65
CA LEU A 186 -1.44 -4.31 -4.63
C LEU A 186 -0.68 -4.21 -5.95
N ALA A 187 0.65 -4.16 -5.89
CA ALA A 187 1.52 -4.22 -7.06
C ALA A 187 1.33 -5.53 -7.83
N THR A 188 1.20 -6.66 -7.11
CA THR A 188 0.91 -7.98 -7.71
C THR A 188 -0.44 -7.98 -8.43
N ALA A 189 -1.48 -7.43 -7.80
CA ALA A 189 -2.80 -7.31 -8.43
C ALA A 189 -2.76 -6.42 -9.68
N TRP A 190 -2.02 -5.31 -9.63
CA TRP A 190 -1.84 -4.42 -10.79
C TRP A 190 -1.10 -5.11 -11.95
N LEU A 191 -0.04 -5.87 -11.65
CA LEU A 191 0.69 -6.65 -12.64
C LEU A 191 -0.21 -7.72 -13.26
N GLY A 192 -0.89 -8.53 -12.46
CA GLY A 192 -1.76 -9.58 -12.97
C GLY A 192 -2.89 -9.04 -13.85
N VAL A 193 -3.53 -7.95 -13.43
CA VAL A 193 -4.50 -7.24 -14.27
C VAL A 193 -3.87 -6.74 -15.57
N THR A 194 -2.66 -6.20 -15.54
CA THR A 194 -1.95 -5.68 -16.71
C THR A 194 -1.59 -6.77 -17.71
N ILE A 195 -1.11 -7.91 -17.22
CA ILE A 195 -0.67 -9.08 -18.00
C ILE A 195 -1.87 -9.79 -18.63
N ILE A 196 -2.95 -9.99 -17.88
CA ILE A 196 -4.13 -10.72 -18.39
C ILE A 196 -4.94 -9.85 -19.36
N SER A 197 -5.02 -8.54 -19.10
CA SER A 197 -5.76 -7.61 -19.97
C SER A 197 -5.09 -7.34 -21.33
N SER A 198 -3.77 -7.52 -21.45
CA SER A 198 -3.07 -7.36 -22.73
C SER A 198 -3.43 -8.45 -23.75
N SER A 199 -3.72 -9.67 -23.28
CA SER A 199 -4.09 -10.83 -24.12
C SER A 199 -5.54 -10.77 -24.64
N GLY A 200 -6.48 -10.25 -23.82
CA GLY A 200 -7.88 -10.05 -24.25
C GLY A 200 -8.00 -9.15 -25.47
N ARG A 201 -7.12 -8.13 -25.59
CA ARG A 201 -7.05 -7.26 -26.77
C ARG A 201 -6.55 -8.02 -28.01
N ALA A 202 -5.59 -8.95 -27.87
CA ALA A 202 -5.10 -9.75 -28.98
C ALA A 202 -6.14 -10.75 -29.49
N LYS A 203 -6.90 -11.41 -28.60
CA LYS A 203 -8.00 -12.32 -29.01
C LYS A 203 -9.18 -11.60 -29.66
N VAL A 204 -9.55 -10.41 -29.20
CA VAL A 204 -10.64 -9.62 -29.80
C VAL A 204 -10.27 -9.11 -31.20
N ILE A 205 -8.99 -8.78 -31.44
CA ILE A 205 -8.51 -8.32 -32.75
C ILE A 205 -8.39 -9.48 -33.77
N VAL A 206 -8.09 -10.70 -33.32
CA VAL A 206 -7.97 -11.87 -34.20
C VAL A 206 -9.33 -12.54 -34.47
N GLY A 207 -10.37 -12.20 -33.68
CA GLY A 207 -11.73 -12.74 -33.82
C GLY A 207 -12.71 -11.89 -34.64
N THR A 208 -12.23 -10.85 -35.33
CA THR A 208 -12.97 -10.03 -36.31
C THR A 208 -12.34 -10.17 -37.68
#